data_AF-A0A8S0FJ37-F1
#
_entry.id   AF-A0A8S0FJ37-F1
#
_cell.length_a   1.000
_cell.length_b   1.000
_cell.length_c   1.000
_cell.angle_alpha   90.00
_cell.angle_beta   90.00
_cell.angle_gamma   90.00
#
_symmetry.space_group_name_H-M   'P 1'
#
loop_
_entity.id
_entity.type
_entity.pdbx_description
1 polymer ?
#
loop_
_entity_poly.entity_id
_entity_poly.type
_entity_poly.pdbx_seq_one_letter_code
_entity_poly.pdbx_strand_id
1 'polypeptide(L)'
;MAWQAHFVKNMFIRPSDEELAGFKPDFIVMNGAKCTNPQWKEQGLNSENFVAFNLTERMQLIGGTWYGGEMKKGMFSMMNYLLPLKGIASMHCSANVGEKGDVAVFFGLSGTGKTTLSTDPKRRLIGDDEHGWDDDGVFNFEGGCYAKTIKLSKEAEPEIYTIDRISSTLSVAMRCWKTSPCVKMAQSTLMMVQKPRTPAFLIRSITSITSLSRFPKRATQLKLFS
;
A
#
# COMPACT_ATOMS: atom_id res chain seq x y z
N MET A 1 -10.73 -17.16 3.44
CA MET A 1 -9.68 -16.40 2.74
C MET A 1 -10.22 -15.16 2.01
N ALA A 2 -11.55 -14.97 1.87
CA ALA A 2 -12.14 -13.85 1.12
C ALA A 2 -11.68 -12.44 1.55
N TRP A 3 -11.41 -12.22 2.85
CA TRP A 3 -10.95 -10.93 3.35
C TRP A 3 -9.54 -10.55 2.85
N GLN A 4 -8.66 -11.52 2.58
CA GLN A 4 -7.30 -11.26 2.06
C GLN A 4 -7.34 -10.79 0.61
N ALA A 5 -8.24 -11.37 -0.21
CA ALA A 5 -8.52 -10.87 -1.54
C ALA A 5 -9.14 -9.46 -1.50
N HIS A 6 -10.03 -9.20 -0.53
CA HIS A 6 -10.60 -7.87 -0.33
C HIS A 6 -9.53 -6.84 0.10
N PHE A 7 -8.58 -7.24 0.95
CA PHE A 7 -7.44 -6.41 1.36
C PHE A 7 -6.66 -5.91 0.15
N VAL A 8 -6.19 -6.82 -0.71
CA VAL A 8 -5.39 -6.44 -1.88
C VAL A 8 -6.18 -5.62 -2.89
N LYS A 9 -7.49 -5.90 -3.05
CA LYS A 9 -8.38 -5.09 -3.90
C LYS A 9 -8.54 -3.64 -3.43
N ASN A 10 -8.40 -3.40 -2.13
CA ASN A 10 -8.44 -2.06 -1.56
C ASN A 10 -7.07 -1.37 -1.63
N MET A 11 -5.98 -2.11 -1.38
CA MET A 11 -4.66 -1.50 -1.25
C MET A 11 -3.93 -1.27 -2.56
N PHE A 12 -4.14 -2.12 -3.56
CA PHE A 12 -3.49 -1.98 -4.86
C PHE A 12 -4.39 -1.23 -5.86
N ILE A 13 -3.75 -0.59 -6.83
CA ILE A 13 -4.45 0.08 -7.94
C ILE A 13 -5.26 -0.97 -8.70
N ARG A 14 -6.56 -0.71 -8.85
CA ARG A 14 -7.45 -1.62 -9.57
C ARG A 14 -7.34 -1.41 -11.07
N PRO A 15 -7.00 -2.45 -11.85
CA PRO A 15 -7.10 -2.37 -13.30
C PRO A 15 -8.57 -2.21 -13.73
N SER A 16 -8.77 -1.52 -14.84
CA SER A 16 -10.02 -1.54 -15.61
C SER A 16 -10.24 -2.90 -16.28
N ASP A 17 -11.47 -3.16 -16.73
CA ASP A 17 -11.81 -4.40 -17.43
C ASP A 17 -10.99 -4.58 -18.73
N GLU A 18 -10.69 -3.48 -19.42
CA GLU A 18 -9.83 -3.47 -20.61
C GLU A 18 -8.38 -3.88 -20.27
N GLU A 19 -7.84 -3.37 -19.15
CA GLU A 19 -6.50 -3.75 -18.69
C GLU A 19 -6.44 -5.20 -18.19
N LEU A 20 -7.55 -5.76 -17.71
CA LEU A 20 -7.65 -7.14 -17.25
C LEU A 20 -7.64 -8.15 -18.40
N ALA A 21 -8.23 -7.82 -19.55
CA ALA A 21 -8.39 -8.74 -20.67
C ALA A 21 -7.06 -9.33 -21.20
N GLY A 22 -5.95 -8.59 -21.08
CA GLY A 22 -4.61 -9.00 -21.49
C GLY A 22 -3.59 -9.00 -20.35
N PHE A 23 -4.04 -9.06 -19.10
CA PHE A 23 -3.17 -8.88 -17.95
C PHE A 23 -2.13 -9.99 -17.82
N LYS A 24 -0.85 -9.61 -17.71
CA LYS A 24 0.26 -10.52 -17.42
C LYS A 24 0.93 -10.09 -16.11
N PRO A 25 0.98 -10.96 -15.08
CA PRO A 25 1.61 -10.60 -13.81
C PRO A 25 3.12 -10.47 -13.98
N ASP A 26 3.66 -9.35 -13.49
CA ASP A 26 5.11 -9.17 -13.35
C ASP A 26 5.65 -9.82 -12.09
N PHE A 27 4.79 -10.05 -11.09
CA PHE A 27 5.15 -10.65 -9.81
C PHE A 27 3.93 -11.36 -9.23
N ILE A 28 4.12 -12.48 -8.53
CA ILE A 28 3.06 -13.30 -7.94
C ILE A 28 3.19 -13.30 -6.42
N VAL A 29 2.10 -13.01 -5.69
CA VAL A 29 2.05 -13.14 -4.23
C VAL A 29 1.13 -14.30 -3.89
N MET A 30 1.69 -15.36 -3.31
CA MET A 30 0.94 -16.50 -2.82
C MET A 30 0.76 -16.39 -1.30
N ASN A 31 -0.49 -16.15 -0.88
CA ASN A 31 -0.83 -16.09 0.54
C ASN A 31 -1.37 -17.44 1.04
N GLY A 32 -0.47 -18.22 1.61
CA GLY A 32 -0.73 -19.49 2.29
C GLY A 32 -0.77 -19.35 3.81
N ALA A 33 -1.39 -18.30 4.37
CA ALA A 33 -1.43 -18.06 5.83
C ALA A 33 -1.87 -19.27 6.70
N LYS A 34 -2.56 -20.26 6.12
CA LYS A 34 -2.97 -21.50 6.79
C LYS A 34 -1.85 -22.55 6.95
N CYS A 35 -0.81 -22.52 6.12
CA CYS A 35 0.30 -23.46 6.23
C CYS A 35 1.42 -22.87 7.08
N THR A 36 2.21 -23.75 7.70
CA THR A 36 3.46 -23.43 8.38
C THR A 36 4.56 -24.37 7.88
N ASN A 37 5.81 -24.04 8.17
CA ASN A 37 6.95 -24.88 7.83
C ASN A 37 7.42 -25.66 9.07
N PRO A 38 7.11 -26.96 9.20
CA PRO A 38 7.52 -27.75 10.37
C PRO A 38 9.03 -28.01 10.43
N GLN A 39 9.76 -27.95 9.31
CA GLN A 39 11.21 -28.17 9.25
C GLN A 39 12.04 -26.88 9.41
N TRP A 40 11.42 -25.78 9.88
CA TRP A 40 12.07 -24.46 9.94
C TRP A 40 13.41 -24.45 10.69
N LYS A 41 13.55 -25.24 11.78
CA LYS A 41 14.80 -25.34 12.55
C LYS A 41 15.91 -26.01 11.75
N GLU A 42 15.60 -27.11 11.07
CA GLU A 42 16.55 -27.87 10.25
C GLU A 42 17.05 -27.03 9.06
N GLN A 43 16.19 -26.14 8.55
CA GLN A 43 16.49 -25.23 7.46
C GLN A 43 17.15 -23.91 7.92
N GLY A 44 17.36 -23.72 9.23
CA GLY A 44 17.98 -22.51 9.78
C GLY A 44 17.12 -21.24 9.69
N LEU A 45 15.80 -21.37 9.59
CA LEU A 45 14.86 -20.25 9.59
C LEU A 45 14.57 -19.76 11.02
N ASN A 46 13.97 -18.58 11.15
CA ASN A 46 13.65 -17.99 12.46
C ASN A 46 12.44 -18.64 13.15
N SER A 47 11.45 -19.10 12.38
CA SER A 47 10.21 -19.69 12.90
C SER A 47 9.50 -20.53 11.84
N GLU A 48 8.41 -21.20 12.23
CA GLU A 48 7.53 -21.92 11.30
C GLU A 48 6.77 -20.99 10.32
N ASN A 49 6.68 -19.69 10.65
CA ASN A 49 6.11 -18.66 9.79
C ASN A 49 7.18 -18.14 8.83
N PHE A 50 6.77 -17.77 7.61
CA PHE A 50 7.69 -17.25 6.60
C PHE A 50 7.04 -16.19 5.71
N VAL A 51 7.85 -15.21 5.34
CA VAL A 51 7.59 -14.26 4.24
C VAL A 51 8.85 -14.26 3.39
N ALA A 52 8.80 -14.96 2.26
CA ALA A 52 9.97 -15.20 1.41
C ALA A 52 9.78 -14.57 0.04
N PHE A 53 10.88 -14.11 -0.57
CA PHE A 53 10.89 -13.49 -1.90
C PHE A 53 11.89 -14.22 -2.80
N ASN A 54 11.47 -14.52 -4.02
CA ASN A 54 12.33 -15.02 -5.09
C ASN A 54 12.25 -14.05 -6.28
N LEU A 55 13.35 -13.35 -6.57
CA LEU A 55 13.39 -12.35 -7.64
C LEU A 55 13.55 -12.99 -9.04
N THR A 56 14.10 -14.19 -9.14
CA THR A 56 14.22 -14.94 -10.40
C THR A 56 12.84 -15.43 -10.86
N GLU A 57 12.09 -16.02 -9.94
CA GLU A 57 10.72 -16.49 -10.19
C GLU A 57 9.67 -15.38 -10.04
N ARG A 58 10.08 -14.21 -9.55
CA ARG A 58 9.23 -13.05 -9.28
C ARG A 58 8.04 -13.41 -8.40
N MET A 59 8.33 -13.98 -7.23
CA MET A 59 7.31 -14.51 -6.33
C MET A 59 7.56 -14.11 -4.88
N GLN A 60 6.47 -13.88 -4.15
CA GLN A 60 6.44 -13.78 -2.70
C GLN A 60 5.58 -14.91 -2.15
N LEU A 61 6.08 -15.62 -1.15
CA LEU A 61 5.36 -16.64 -0.42
C LEU A 61 5.12 -16.16 1.02
N ILE A 62 3.86 -16.24 1.48
CA ILE A 62 3.47 -15.88 2.85
C ILE A 62 2.86 -17.11 3.51
N GLY A 63 3.43 -17.57 4.62
CA GLY A 63 2.96 -18.71 5.41
C GLY A 63 2.92 -18.42 6.91
N GLY A 64 1.91 -18.96 7.59
CA GLY A 64 1.72 -18.90 9.04
C GLY A 64 1.25 -17.55 9.61
N THR A 65 1.51 -16.45 8.92
CA THR A 65 1.03 -15.12 9.29
C THR A 65 -0.26 -14.74 8.55
N TRP A 66 -1.23 -14.23 9.31
CA TRP A 66 -2.49 -13.70 8.80
C TRP A 66 -2.48 -12.18 8.67
N TYR A 67 -1.34 -11.52 8.87
CA TYR A 67 -1.25 -10.07 8.83
C TYR A 67 -1.32 -9.55 7.38
N GLY A 68 -2.36 -8.78 7.04
CA GLY A 68 -2.56 -8.26 5.68
C GLY A 68 -1.41 -7.36 5.19
N GLY A 69 -0.74 -6.66 6.11
CA GLY A 69 0.37 -5.77 5.80
C GLY A 69 1.55 -6.48 5.12
N GLU A 70 1.72 -7.80 5.26
CA GLU A 70 2.77 -8.56 4.57
C GLU A 70 2.62 -8.53 3.04
N MET A 71 1.37 -8.54 2.55
CA MET A 71 1.10 -8.44 1.10
C MET A 71 1.42 -7.05 0.56
N LYS A 72 1.07 -6.00 1.31
CA LYS A 72 1.37 -4.60 0.95
C LYS A 72 2.88 -4.34 1.00
N LYS A 73 3.51 -4.55 2.15
CA LYS A 73 4.91 -4.22 2.40
C LYS A 73 5.89 -5.13 1.64
N GLY A 74 5.47 -6.35 1.27
CA GLY A 74 6.24 -7.18 0.36
C GLY A 74 6.41 -6.53 -1.01
N MET A 75 5.34 -5.98 -1.59
CA MET A 75 5.46 -5.31 -2.88
C MET A 75 6.19 -3.99 -2.79
N PHE A 76 5.98 -3.23 -1.72
CA PHE A 76 6.79 -2.04 -1.46
C PHE A 76 8.29 -2.37 -1.42
N SER A 77 8.67 -3.50 -0.82
CA SER A 77 10.06 -3.95 -0.80
C SER A 77 10.58 -4.25 -2.20
N MET A 78 9.74 -4.81 -3.09
CA MET A 78 10.11 -5.01 -4.49
C MET A 78 10.27 -3.67 -5.24
N MET A 79 9.41 -2.69 -4.97
CA MET A 79 9.55 -1.35 -5.56
C MET A 79 10.82 -0.64 -5.07
N ASN A 80 11.15 -0.78 -3.77
CA ASN A 80 12.40 -0.27 -3.20
C ASN A 80 13.66 -0.90 -3.82
N TYR A 81 13.56 -2.13 -4.34
CA TYR A 81 14.65 -2.75 -5.07
C TYR A 81 14.70 -2.31 -6.54
N LEU A 82 13.56 -2.35 -7.24
CA LEU A 82 13.51 -2.19 -8.69
C LEU A 82 13.59 -0.74 -9.17
N LEU A 83 12.99 0.22 -8.45
CA LEU A 83 12.90 1.61 -8.90
C LEU A 83 14.22 2.38 -8.79
N PRO A 84 15.00 2.28 -7.70
CA PRO A 84 16.27 2.99 -7.61
C PRO A 84 17.27 2.56 -8.69
N LEU A 85 17.23 1.30 -9.13
CA LEU A 85 18.03 0.80 -10.25
C LEU A 85 17.69 1.46 -11.59
N LYS A 86 16.54 2.13 -11.68
CA LYS A 86 16.08 2.91 -12.85
C LYS A 86 16.20 4.41 -12.63
N GLY A 87 16.86 4.87 -11.57
CA GLY A 87 16.97 6.29 -11.22
C GLY A 87 15.69 6.90 -10.63
N ILE A 88 14.72 6.08 -10.22
CA ILE A 88 13.46 6.52 -9.62
C ILE A 88 13.55 6.34 -8.11
N ALA A 89 13.29 7.39 -7.32
CA ALA A 89 13.26 7.25 -5.88
C ALA A 89 12.04 6.43 -5.45
N SER A 90 12.21 5.53 -4.48
CA SER A 90 11.13 4.79 -3.84
C SER A 90 11.12 5.14 -2.35
N MET A 91 10.00 5.67 -1.86
CA MET A 91 9.94 6.44 -0.62
C MET A 91 8.83 5.91 0.29
N HIS A 92 9.17 5.76 1.58
CA HIS A 92 8.21 5.49 2.65
C HIS A 92 7.77 6.83 3.26
N CYS A 93 6.82 7.49 2.61
CA CYS A 93 6.32 8.82 2.98
C CYS A 93 4.83 8.93 2.71
N SER A 94 4.16 9.90 3.33
CA SER A 94 2.88 10.38 2.80
C SER A 94 3.14 11.56 1.86
N ALA A 95 2.19 11.88 0.98
CA ALA A 95 2.30 13.02 0.08
C ALA A 95 0.96 13.69 -0.19
N ASN A 96 0.97 15.02 -0.32
CA ASN A 96 -0.21 15.82 -0.68
C ASN A 96 0.16 16.98 -1.61
N VAL A 97 -0.84 17.55 -2.29
CA VAL A 97 -0.68 18.67 -3.23
C VAL A 97 -1.58 19.84 -2.87
N GLY A 98 -1.04 21.05 -2.91
CA GLY A 98 -1.78 22.30 -2.72
C GLY A 98 -2.60 22.71 -3.95
N GLU A 99 -3.40 23.76 -3.82
CA GLU A 99 -4.18 24.31 -4.94
C GLU A 99 -3.30 24.82 -6.08
N LYS A 100 -2.08 25.31 -5.77
CA LYS A 100 -1.12 25.81 -6.75
C LYS A 100 -0.26 24.70 -7.39
N GLY A 101 -0.50 23.44 -7.03
CA GLY A 101 0.27 22.30 -7.55
C GLY A 101 1.58 22.03 -6.80
N ASP A 102 1.87 22.75 -5.72
CA ASP A 102 3.02 22.49 -4.87
C ASP A 102 2.85 21.15 -4.14
N VAL A 103 3.83 20.25 -4.24
CA VAL A 103 3.80 18.92 -3.64
C VAL A 103 4.63 18.92 -2.36
N ALA A 104 4.11 18.29 -1.30
CA ALA A 104 4.84 18.04 -0.06
C ALA A 104 4.90 16.52 0.20
N VAL A 105 6.07 16.07 0.66
CA VAL A 105 6.33 14.67 1.07
C VAL A 105 6.71 14.65 2.55
N PHE A 106 6.18 13.68 3.30
CA PHE A 106 6.39 13.56 4.74
C PHE A 106 6.98 12.20 5.06
N PHE A 107 8.28 12.16 5.31
CA PHE A 107 8.96 10.95 5.76
C PHE A 107 8.66 10.69 7.23
N GLY A 108 8.55 9.41 7.59
CA GLY A 108 8.30 9.02 8.98
C GLY A 108 8.08 7.53 9.14
N LEU A 109 8.41 7.02 10.32
CA LEU A 109 8.09 5.63 10.67
C LEU A 109 6.59 5.48 10.94
N SER A 110 6.14 4.23 11.07
CA SER A 110 4.71 3.94 11.32
C SER A 110 4.27 4.52 12.67
N GLY A 111 3.38 5.51 12.67
CA GLY A 111 2.87 6.19 13.88
C GLY A 111 3.55 7.52 14.22
N THR A 112 4.38 8.08 13.34
CA THR A 112 5.03 9.40 13.56
C THR A 112 4.27 10.57 12.90
N GLY A 113 2.96 10.44 12.69
CA GLY A 113 2.11 11.54 12.19
C GLY A 113 2.06 11.74 10.66
N LYS A 114 2.63 10.84 9.85
CA LYS A 114 2.57 10.92 8.36
C LYS A 114 1.15 11.15 7.84
N THR A 115 0.22 10.31 8.27
CA THR A 115 -1.19 10.32 7.84
C THR A 115 -1.90 11.58 8.33
N THR A 116 -1.69 11.96 9.59
CA THR A 116 -2.30 13.17 10.17
C THR A 116 -1.84 14.43 9.44
N LEU A 117 -0.54 14.55 9.11
CA LEU A 117 0.00 15.71 8.39
C LEU A 117 -0.36 15.73 6.91
N SER A 118 -0.53 14.58 6.27
CA SER A 118 -0.94 14.53 4.86
C SER A 118 -2.42 14.84 4.65
N THR A 119 -3.25 14.64 5.67
CA THR A 119 -4.70 14.87 5.63
C THR A 119 -5.05 16.30 6.04
N ASP A 120 -4.38 17.27 5.42
CA ASP A 120 -4.68 18.69 5.57
C ASP A 120 -5.91 19.02 4.71
N PRO A 121 -7.01 19.57 5.26
CA PRO A 121 -8.22 19.91 4.51
C PRO A 121 -7.99 20.93 3.38
N LYS A 122 -6.88 21.68 3.41
CA LYS A 122 -6.50 22.64 2.36
C LYS A 122 -5.68 22.00 1.23
N ARG A 123 -5.37 20.71 1.32
CA ARG A 123 -4.51 20.00 0.38
C ARG A 123 -5.18 18.71 -0.08
N ARG A 124 -4.89 18.31 -1.32
CA ARG A 124 -5.40 17.03 -1.88
C ARG A 124 -4.39 15.93 -1.58
N LEU A 125 -4.86 14.84 -0.98
CA LEU A 125 -4.03 13.67 -0.68
C LEU A 125 -3.58 12.96 -1.98
N ILE A 126 -2.28 12.69 -2.09
CA ILE A 126 -1.70 11.83 -3.14
C ILE A 126 -1.68 10.38 -2.66
N GLY A 127 -1.16 10.14 -1.45
CA GLY A 127 -1.19 8.85 -0.75
C GLY A 127 -0.61 8.98 0.66
N ASP A 128 -0.80 7.98 1.52
CA ASP A 128 -0.46 8.05 2.95
C ASP A 128 0.84 7.34 3.35
N ASP A 129 1.45 6.53 2.48
CA ASP A 129 2.54 5.65 2.93
C ASP A 129 3.65 5.33 1.90
N GLU A 130 3.31 5.09 0.62
CA GLU A 130 4.30 4.56 -0.35
C GLU A 130 4.27 5.33 -1.69
N HIS A 131 5.37 6.01 -2.02
CA HIS A 131 5.47 6.84 -3.22
C HIS A 131 6.74 6.62 -4.02
N GLY A 132 6.64 6.84 -5.33
CA GLY A 132 7.77 7.00 -6.22
C GLY A 132 8.02 8.47 -6.57
N TRP A 133 9.25 8.80 -6.96
CA TRP A 133 9.59 10.10 -7.54
C TRP A 133 10.46 9.89 -8.78
N ASP A 134 9.90 10.23 -9.94
CA ASP A 134 10.58 10.21 -11.25
C ASP A 134 10.70 11.62 -11.85
N ASP A 135 11.13 11.71 -13.12
CA ASP A 135 11.31 12.98 -13.83
C ASP A 135 9.99 13.77 -14.00
N ASP A 136 8.84 13.11 -13.97
CA ASP A 136 7.52 13.72 -14.13
C ASP A 136 6.93 14.17 -12.77
N GLY A 137 7.31 13.53 -11.65
CA GLY A 137 6.99 13.97 -10.30
C GLY A 137 6.76 12.83 -9.29
N VAL A 138 5.99 13.14 -8.24
CA VAL A 138 5.64 12.18 -7.18
C VAL A 138 4.38 11.41 -7.56
N PHE A 139 4.41 10.08 -7.40
CA PHE A 139 3.27 9.19 -7.69
C PHE A 139 3.05 8.15 -6.58
N ASN A 140 1.80 7.76 -6.37
CA ASN A 140 1.42 6.76 -5.36
C ASN A 140 1.57 5.34 -5.92
N PHE A 141 2.05 4.40 -5.10
CA PHE A 141 2.04 2.97 -5.47
C PHE A 141 0.68 2.31 -5.19
N GLU A 142 -0.12 2.93 -4.33
CA GLU A 142 -1.31 2.32 -3.74
C GLU A 142 -2.63 2.82 -4.37
N GLY A 143 -3.68 2.00 -4.26
CA GLY A 143 -5.06 2.35 -4.60
C GLY A 143 -5.93 2.72 -3.38
N GLY A 144 -5.36 2.66 -2.18
CA GLY A 144 -6.06 2.90 -0.93
C GLY A 144 -5.12 3.30 0.20
N CYS A 145 -5.68 3.51 1.39
CA CYS A 145 -4.97 3.88 2.60
C CYS A 145 -5.13 2.80 3.66
N TYR A 146 -4.05 2.53 4.41
CA TYR A 146 -4.02 1.56 5.50
C TYR A 146 -3.68 2.27 6.81
N ALA A 147 -4.69 2.96 7.36
CA ALA A 147 -4.52 3.91 8.45
C ALA A 147 -4.72 3.26 9.83
N LYS A 148 -3.83 3.57 10.78
CA LYS A 148 -4.01 3.16 12.19
C LYS A 148 -5.23 3.88 12.79
N THR A 149 -6.07 3.15 13.50
CA THR A 149 -7.25 3.71 14.20
C THR A 149 -7.09 3.77 15.71
N ILE A 150 -5.91 3.42 16.23
CA ILE A 150 -5.62 3.55 17.66
C ILE A 150 -5.73 5.04 18.04
N LYS A 151 -6.68 5.36 18.93
CA LYS A 151 -7.01 6.74 19.36
C LYS A 151 -7.65 7.63 18.27
N LEU A 152 -8.26 7.04 17.23
CA LEU A 152 -9.03 7.80 16.26
C LEU A 152 -10.18 8.53 16.96
N SER A 153 -10.24 9.85 16.85
CA SER A 153 -11.35 10.65 17.34
C SER A 153 -11.94 11.47 16.20
N LYS A 154 -13.26 11.70 16.26
CA LYS A 154 -13.97 12.49 15.26
C LYS A 154 -13.45 13.93 15.23
N GLU A 155 -13.00 14.42 16.37
CA GLU A 155 -12.51 15.78 16.57
C GLU A 155 -11.12 15.99 15.96
N ALA A 156 -10.24 14.98 16.06
CA ALA A 156 -8.87 15.07 15.55
C ALA A 156 -8.78 14.73 14.06
N GLU A 157 -9.52 13.72 13.60
CA GLU A 157 -9.43 13.20 12.23
C GLU A 157 -10.82 12.93 11.63
N PRO A 158 -11.65 13.98 11.41
CA PRO A 158 -13.05 13.85 11.01
C PRO A 158 -13.26 13.14 9.67
N GLU A 159 -12.33 13.30 8.72
CA GLU A 159 -12.41 12.66 7.40
C GLU A 159 -12.25 11.14 7.51
N ILE A 160 -11.25 10.69 8.27
CA ILE A 160 -10.96 9.27 8.52
C ILE A 160 -12.10 8.64 9.35
N TYR A 161 -12.57 9.36 10.38
CA TYR A 161 -13.66 8.91 11.24
C TYR A 161 -15.01 8.77 10.49
N THR A 162 -15.29 9.63 9.52
CA THR A 162 -16.55 9.58 8.76
C THR A 162 -16.58 8.39 7.79
N ILE A 163 -15.43 8.02 7.22
CA ILE A 163 -15.31 6.89 6.29
C ILE A 163 -15.47 5.55 7.03
N ASP A 164 -14.98 5.43 8.27
CA ASP A 164 -15.17 4.26 9.13
C ASP A 164 -16.66 3.90 9.34
N ARG A 165 -17.54 4.90 9.44
CA ARG A 165 -18.97 4.70 9.71
C ARG A 165 -19.82 4.30 8.50
N ILE A 166 -19.49 4.81 7.32
CA ILE A 166 -20.23 4.51 6.08
C ILE A 166 -19.85 3.11 5.57
N SER A 167 -18.60 2.71 5.81
CA SER A 167 -18.07 1.42 5.39
C SER A 167 -18.27 0.35 6.46
N SER A 168 -19.48 0.20 6.98
CA SER A 168 -19.81 -0.75 8.06
C SER A 168 -19.52 -2.22 7.70
N THR A 169 -19.28 -2.54 6.41
CA THR A 169 -18.80 -3.84 5.93
C THR A 169 -17.28 -4.06 6.07
N LEU A 170 -16.51 -3.00 6.37
CA LEU A 170 -15.04 -3.01 6.50
C LEU A 170 -14.54 -3.21 7.95
N SER A 171 -15.48 -3.35 8.90
CA SER A 171 -15.21 -3.60 10.32
C SER A 171 -15.00 -5.09 10.69
N VAL A 172 -14.82 -5.99 9.71
CA VAL A 172 -14.79 -7.46 9.92
C VAL A 172 -13.67 -7.93 10.87
N ALA A 173 -12.67 -7.12 11.19
CA ALA A 173 -11.66 -7.50 12.20
C ALA A 173 -12.06 -7.17 13.66
N MET A 174 -13.08 -6.33 13.91
CA MET A 174 -13.32 -5.80 15.26
C MET A 174 -14.36 -6.55 16.10
N ARG A 175 -15.28 -7.34 15.52
CA ARG A 175 -16.39 -7.97 16.28
C ARG A 175 -16.41 -9.49 16.35
N CYS A 176 -15.57 -10.22 15.62
CA CYS A 176 -15.62 -11.68 15.54
C CYS A 176 -14.32 -12.35 16.01
N TRP A 177 -13.86 -12.07 17.23
CA TRP A 177 -12.68 -12.78 17.78
C TRP A 177 -12.64 -12.85 19.31
N LYS A 178 -13.80 -12.96 19.98
CA LYS A 178 -13.83 -13.22 21.43
C LYS A 178 -13.68 -14.70 21.81
N THR A 179 -13.55 -15.63 20.86
CA THR A 179 -13.65 -17.08 21.12
C THR A 179 -12.45 -17.93 20.66
N SER A 180 -11.31 -17.35 20.28
CA SER A 180 -10.11 -18.15 19.93
C SER A 180 -8.86 -17.66 20.69
N PRO A 181 -8.12 -18.55 21.40
CA PRO A 181 -6.94 -18.17 22.20
C PRO A 181 -5.71 -17.76 21.38
N CYS A 182 -5.71 -18.02 20.08
CA CYS A 182 -4.58 -17.75 19.20
C CYS A 182 -4.84 -16.45 18.43
N VAL A 183 -3.87 -15.53 18.46
CA VAL A 183 -3.81 -14.19 17.82
C VAL A 183 -4.10 -13.01 18.78
N LYS A 184 -3.06 -12.58 19.52
CA LYS A 184 -3.00 -11.31 20.27
C LYS A 184 -2.28 -10.18 19.49
N MET A 185 -2.55 -10.01 18.20
CA MET A 185 -2.13 -8.80 17.46
C MET A 185 -3.26 -8.27 16.59
N ALA A 186 -4.28 -7.69 17.24
CA ALA A 186 -5.21 -6.81 16.57
C ALA A 186 -4.65 -5.38 16.66
N GLN A 187 -3.85 -4.97 15.67
CA GLN A 187 -3.65 -3.54 15.43
C GLN A 187 -4.95 -3.02 14.79
N SER A 188 -5.65 -2.13 15.49
CA SER A 188 -6.85 -1.52 14.96
C SER A 188 -6.46 -0.64 13.76
N THR A 189 -6.88 -1.06 12.56
CA THR A 189 -6.48 -0.46 11.28
C THR A 189 -7.70 -0.37 10.38
N LEU A 190 -7.85 0.76 9.68
CA LEU A 190 -8.92 1.02 8.72
C LEU A 190 -8.34 0.95 7.31
N MET A 191 -9.02 0.22 6.43
CA MET A 191 -8.71 0.22 5.00
C MET A 191 -9.68 1.15 4.30
N MET A 192 -9.17 2.11 3.53
CA MET A 192 -9.99 3.04 2.77
C MET A 192 -9.60 2.97 1.31
N VAL A 193 -10.59 2.94 0.43
CA VAL A 193 -10.36 3.13 -1.00
C VAL A 193 -10.20 4.61 -1.25
N GLN A 194 -9.08 5.02 -1.84
CA GLN A 194 -8.89 6.41 -2.23
C GLN A 194 -9.75 6.66 -3.49
N LYS A 195 -10.89 7.35 -3.33
CA LYS A 195 -11.66 7.81 -4.51
C LYS A 195 -10.84 8.91 -5.20
N PRO A 196 -10.57 8.82 -6.50
CA PRO A 196 -9.83 9.87 -7.20
C PRO A 196 -10.65 11.17 -7.17
N ARG A 197 -10.24 12.14 -6.35
CA ARG A 197 -10.74 13.53 -6.44
C ARG A 197 -10.06 14.32 -7.57
N THR A 198 -9.03 13.74 -8.16
CA THR A 198 -8.33 14.19 -9.38
C THR A 198 -7.74 12.97 -10.09
N PRO A 199 -7.44 13.03 -11.41
CA PRO A 199 -6.71 11.97 -12.08
C PRO A 199 -5.32 11.85 -11.44
N ALA A 200 -5.19 10.94 -10.47
CA ALA A 200 -4.07 10.83 -9.55
C ALA A 200 -2.82 10.16 -10.15
N PHE A 201 -2.79 9.95 -11.47
CA PHE A 201 -1.73 9.15 -12.07
C PHE A 201 -0.47 9.95 -12.42
N LEU A 202 -0.50 11.29 -12.32
CA LEU A 202 0.67 12.15 -12.47
C LEU A 202 0.36 13.55 -11.90
N ILE A 203 0.88 13.90 -10.72
CA ILE A 203 0.84 15.29 -10.25
C ILE A 203 2.16 15.93 -10.62
N ARG A 204 2.16 16.67 -11.73
CA ARG A 204 3.32 17.41 -12.22
C ARG A 204 3.65 18.51 -11.22
N SER A 205 4.88 18.50 -10.70
CA SER A 205 5.48 19.71 -10.13
C SER A 205 5.67 20.72 -11.26
N ILE A 206 4.89 21.80 -11.28
CA ILE A 206 5.23 22.96 -12.12
C ILE A 206 6.33 23.72 -11.37
N THR A 207 7.56 23.28 -11.55
CA THR A 207 8.74 24.13 -11.46
C THR A 207 9.33 24.15 -12.85
N SER A 208 9.31 25.33 -13.50
CA SER A 208 9.85 25.52 -14.83
C SER A 208 11.34 25.16 -14.88
N ILE A 209 11.65 23.96 -15.37
CA ILE A 209 12.96 23.67 -15.95
C ILE A 209 12.70 23.01 -17.31
N THR A 210 12.83 23.81 -18.35
CA THR A 210 12.99 23.36 -19.73
C THR A 210 14.17 22.41 -19.85
N SER A 211 13.95 21.15 -20.24
CA SER A 211 14.83 20.44 -21.18
C SER A 211 14.17 19.17 -21.72
N LEU A 212 14.36 18.95 -23.02
CA LEU A 212 13.88 17.79 -23.76
C LEU A 212 14.57 16.49 -23.31
N SER A 213 13.83 15.37 -23.24
CA SER A 213 14.24 14.14 -23.93
C SER A 213 13.09 13.13 -24.02
N ARG A 214 13.04 12.43 -25.17
CA ARG A 214 12.07 11.41 -25.55
C ARG A 214 12.58 10.03 -25.12
N PHE A 215 11.90 9.34 -24.20
CA PHE A 215 11.99 7.88 -24.03
C PHE A 215 10.64 7.31 -23.52
N PRO A 216 10.31 6.04 -23.82
CA PRO A 216 8.95 5.53 -23.72
C PRO A 216 8.48 5.39 -22.27
N LYS A 217 7.37 6.08 -21.97
CA LYS A 217 6.71 6.17 -20.67
C LYS A 217 5.90 4.91 -20.36
N ARG A 218 6.43 3.98 -19.58
CA ARG A 218 5.64 2.93 -18.89
C ARG A 218 6.24 2.63 -17.52
N ALA A 219 5.67 3.22 -16.48
CA ALA A 219 5.83 2.71 -15.12
C ALA A 219 5.20 1.31 -15.08
N THR A 220 6.01 0.30 -14.81
CA THR A 220 5.58 -1.08 -14.63
C THR A 220 4.68 -1.15 -13.38
N GLN A 221 3.36 -1.12 -13.57
CA GLN A 221 2.40 -1.29 -12.48
C GLN A 221 2.41 -2.75 -12.02
N LEU A 222 2.89 -2.97 -10.80
CA LEU A 222 2.72 -4.24 -10.10
C LEU A 222 1.23 -4.41 -9.75
N LYS A 223 0.58 -5.33 -10.45
CA LYS A 223 -0.83 -5.70 -10.23
C LYS A 223 -0.83 -7.14 -9.73
N LEU A 224 -1.43 -7.38 -8.57
CA LEU A 224 -1.55 -8.69 -7.95
C LEU A 224 -3.01 -9.14 -7.94
N PHE A 225 -3.27 -10.39 -8.29
CA PHE A 225 -4.58 -11.01 -8.10
C PHE A 225 -4.49 -12.38 -7.44
N SER A 226 -5.58 -12.66 -6.74
CA SER A 226 -5.99 -13.89 -6.04
C SER A 226 -6.35 -15.04 -6.97
#